data_AF-A0A957WA83-F1
#
_entry.id   AF-A0A957WA83-F1
#
_cell.length_a   1.000
_cell.length_b   1.000
_cell.length_c   1.000
_cell.angle_alpha   90.00
_cell.angle_beta   90.00
_cell.angle_gamma   90.00
#
_symmetry.space_group_name_H-M   'P 1'
#
loop_
_entity.id
_entity.type
_entity.pdbx_description
1 polymer ?
#
loop_
_entity_poly.entity_id
_entity_poly.type
_entity_poly.pdbx_seq_one_letter_code
_entity_poly.pdbx_strand_id
1 'polypeptide(L)'
;MNQEALKQFIPLLIERLKPVDPVKVILFGSYASGTPDEDSDIDLLVVTNSDHFPQSYTEKSAIYLEVSQQLRDLRGQVSIDLMVHTRPMHQKFIELNSMFSKEITQNGIVLYEAKRRDGFSLAALSP
;
A
#
# COMPACT_ATOMS: atom_id res chain seq x y z
N MET A 1 0.57 -11.49 -14.67
CA MET A 1 2.06 -11.57 -14.49
C MET A 1 2.36 -12.76 -13.57
N ASN A 2 3.51 -13.44 -13.64
CA ASN A 2 3.81 -14.57 -12.74
C ASN A 2 4.57 -14.14 -11.46
N GLN A 3 4.69 -15.04 -10.47
CA GLN A 3 5.32 -14.75 -9.17
C GLN A 3 6.78 -14.31 -9.28
N GLU A 4 7.56 -14.88 -10.20
CA GLU A 4 8.98 -14.53 -10.38
C GLU A 4 9.14 -13.16 -11.03
N ALA A 5 8.32 -12.85 -12.04
CA ALA A 5 8.27 -11.53 -12.65
C ALA A 5 7.85 -10.45 -11.64
N LEU A 6 6.89 -10.77 -10.74
CA LEU A 6 6.52 -9.86 -9.65
C LEU A 6 7.71 -9.54 -8.73
N LYS A 7 8.49 -10.55 -8.33
CA LYS A 7 9.68 -10.34 -7.49
C LYS A 7 10.69 -9.39 -8.12
N GLN A 8 10.87 -9.48 -9.44
CA GLN A 8 11.75 -8.57 -10.18
C GLN A 8 11.15 -7.17 -10.36
N PHE A 9 9.82 -7.06 -10.36
CA PHE A 9 9.08 -5.82 -10.48
C PHE A 9 9.04 -5.00 -9.17
N ILE A 10 8.99 -5.65 -8.01
CA ILE A 10 8.87 -5.00 -6.69
C ILE A 10 9.94 -3.90 -6.47
N PRO A 11 11.25 -4.10 -6.74
CA PRO A 11 12.24 -3.05 -6.56
C PRO A 11 11.95 -1.78 -7.37
N LEU A 12 11.49 -1.95 -8.62
CA LEU A 12 11.10 -0.84 -9.48
C LEU A 12 9.87 -0.11 -8.92
N LEU A 13 8.85 -0.87 -8.51
CA LEU A 13 7.66 -0.31 -7.86
C LEU A 13 8.02 0.55 -6.64
N ILE A 14 8.87 0.03 -5.74
CA ILE A 14 9.30 0.76 -4.54
C ILE A 14 10.11 2.01 -4.91
N GLU A 15 10.98 1.94 -5.91
CA GLU A 15 11.75 3.10 -6.38
C GLU A 15 10.83 4.24 -6.81
N ARG A 16 9.76 3.92 -7.54
CA ARG A 16 8.78 4.91 -7.99
C ARG A 16 7.97 5.50 -6.87
N LEU A 17 7.75 4.77 -5.79
CA LEU A 17 7.01 5.29 -4.65
C LEU A 17 7.86 6.19 -3.75
N LYS A 18 9.19 6.20 -3.85
CA LYS A 18 10.05 7.07 -3.00
C LYS A 18 9.65 8.56 -2.96
N PRO A 19 9.25 9.23 -4.06
CA PRO A 19 8.91 10.65 -4.04
C PRO A 19 7.71 11.01 -3.16
N VAL A 20 6.80 10.06 -2.91
CA VAL A 20 5.66 10.26 -1.99
C VAL A 20 5.97 9.90 -0.54
N ASP A 21 7.25 9.65 -0.25
CA ASP A 21 7.78 9.33 1.07
C ASP A 21 6.89 8.32 1.83
N PRO A 22 6.75 7.08 1.33
CA PRO A 22 5.88 6.11 1.96
C PRO A 22 6.48 5.69 3.31
N VAL A 23 5.62 5.46 4.30
CA VAL A 23 6.02 4.78 5.54
C VAL A 23 5.83 3.28 5.44
N LYS A 24 4.90 2.82 4.59
CA LYS A 24 4.62 1.40 4.41
C LYS A 24 4.03 1.14 3.02
N VAL A 25 4.45 0.04 2.38
CA VAL A 25 3.86 -0.49 1.15
C VAL A 25 3.54 -1.96 1.36
N ILE A 26 2.28 -2.34 1.18
CA ILE A 26 1.78 -3.70 1.39
C ILE A 26 1.21 -4.20 0.08
N LEU A 27 1.63 -5.39 -0.34
CA LEU A 27 0.98 -6.19 -1.37
C LEU A 27 -0.10 -7.05 -0.71
N PHE A 28 -1.31 -7.03 -1.24
CA PHE A 28 -2.39 -7.91 -0.80
C PHE A 28 -3.01 -8.63 -2.02
N GLY A 29 -4.16 -9.28 -1.81
CA GLY A 29 -4.86 -9.96 -2.90
C GLY A 29 -4.17 -11.23 -3.39
N SER A 30 -4.41 -11.58 -4.65
CA SER A 30 -4.08 -12.91 -5.21
C SER A 30 -2.56 -13.17 -5.25
N TYR A 31 -1.75 -12.15 -5.49
CA TYR A 31 -0.29 -12.28 -5.45
C TYR A 31 0.27 -12.47 -4.04
N ALA A 32 -0.41 -11.93 -3.02
CA ALA A 32 -0.04 -12.15 -1.62
C ALA A 32 -0.43 -13.56 -1.16
N SER A 33 -1.59 -14.08 -1.60
CA SER A 33 -2.04 -15.45 -1.29
C SER A 33 -1.31 -16.54 -2.09
N GLY A 34 -0.51 -16.17 -3.10
CA GLY A 34 0.26 -17.11 -3.93
C GLY A 34 -0.57 -17.84 -4.99
N THR A 35 -1.79 -17.36 -5.26
CA THR A 35 -2.71 -17.93 -6.25
C THR A 35 -3.13 -16.90 -7.32
N PRO A 36 -2.20 -16.14 -7.95
CA PRO A 36 -2.56 -15.26 -9.04
C PRO A 36 -2.90 -16.05 -10.31
N ASP A 37 -3.87 -15.56 -11.07
CA ASP A 37 -4.14 -15.99 -12.44
C ASP A 37 -3.48 -15.03 -13.45
N GLU A 38 -3.66 -15.30 -14.75
CA GLU A 38 -3.01 -14.54 -15.83
C GLU A 38 -3.47 -13.07 -15.88
N ASP A 39 -4.72 -12.83 -15.44
CA ASP A 39 -5.40 -11.53 -15.45
C ASP A 39 -5.33 -10.80 -14.10
N SER A 40 -4.64 -11.36 -13.10
CA SER A 40 -4.58 -10.80 -11.76
C SER A 40 -3.86 -9.45 -11.72
N ASP A 41 -4.55 -8.47 -11.13
CA ASP A 41 -4.04 -7.14 -10.82
C ASP A 41 -3.05 -7.18 -9.63
N ILE A 42 -2.11 -6.23 -9.59
CA ILE A 42 -1.23 -6.05 -8.43
C ILE A 42 -1.95 -5.15 -7.42
N ASP A 43 -2.52 -5.74 -6.38
CA ASP A 43 -3.20 -5.01 -5.30
C ASP A 43 -2.21 -4.40 -4.30
N LEU A 44 -2.19 -3.07 -4.20
CA LEU A 44 -1.24 -2.35 -3.36
C LEU A 44 -1.92 -1.41 -2.39
N LEU A 45 -1.51 -1.46 -1.12
CA LEU A 45 -1.78 -0.43 -0.14
C LEU A 45 -0.50 0.36 0.13
N VAL A 46 -0.55 1.66 -0.17
CA VAL A 46 0.52 2.62 0.14
C VAL A 46 0.09 3.51 1.29
N VAL A 47 0.89 3.55 2.35
CA VAL A 47 0.72 4.46 3.48
C VAL A 47 1.78 5.56 3.37
N THR A 48 1.35 6.80 3.17
CA THR A 48 2.22 7.97 3.00
C THR A 48 2.70 8.53 4.34
N ASN A 49 3.80 9.29 4.33
CA ASN A 49 4.32 9.97 5.52
C ASN A 49 3.53 11.24 5.92
N SER A 50 2.21 11.26 5.70
CA SER A 50 1.33 12.40 6.03
C SER A 50 0.50 12.14 7.29
N ASP A 51 0.39 13.15 8.16
CA ASP A 51 -0.53 13.19 9.32
C ASP A 51 -1.87 13.85 8.99
N HIS A 52 -2.10 14.22 7.72
CA HIS A 52 -3.37 14.83 7.31
C HIS A 52 -4.48 13.79 7.25
N PHE A 53 -5.64 14.09 7.81
CA PHE A 53 -6.85 13.30 7.61
C PHE A 53 -7.78 14.06 6.67
N PRO A 54 -8.02 13.59 5.42
CA PRO A 54 -8.81 14.33 4.44
C PRO A 54 -10.23 14.54 4.95
N GLN A 55 -10.71 15.78 4.85
CA GLN A 55 -12.07 16.16 5.29
C GLN A 55 -13.09 16.13 4.14
N SER A 56 -12.62 15.96 2.91
CA SER A 56 -13.44 15.97 1.70
C SER A 56 -13.01 14.91 0.70
N TYR A 57 -13.92 14.56 -0.23
CA TYR A 57 -13.61 13.69 -1.36
C TYR A 57 -12.47 14.26 -2.21
N THR A 58 -12.46 15.58 -2.43
CA THR A 58 -11.42 16.27 -3.22
C THR A 58 -10.04 16.11 -2.60
N GLU A 59 -9.90 16.30 -1.28
CA GLU A 59 -8.62 16.08 -0.59
C GLU A 59 -8.17 14.62 -0.66
N LYS A 60 -9.10 13.68 -0.43
CA LYS A 60 -8.80 12.25 -0.54
C LYS A 60 -8.34 11.88 -1.95
N SER A 61 -8.98 12.45 -2.97
CA SER A 61 -8.62 12.25 -4.38
C SER A 61 -7.24 12.83 -4.69
N ALA A 62 -6.91 14.02 -4.17
CA ALA A 62 -5.59 14.62 -4.36
C ALA A 62 -4.47 13.73 -3.80
N ILE A 63 -4.63 13.19 -2.59
CA ILE A 63 -3.69 12.24 -1.98
C ILE A 63 -3.53 10.99 -2.84
N TYR A 64 -4.64 10.42 -3.31
CA TYR A 64 -4.61 9.27 -4.20
C TYR A 64 -3.86 9.57 -5.51
N LEU A 65 -4.18 10.70 -6.14
CA LEU A 65 -3.59 11.11 -7.41
C LEU A 65 -2.10 11.37 -7.30
N GLU A 66 -1.61 11.87 -6.17
CA GLU A 66 -0.19 12.09 -5.92
C GLU A 66 0.61 10.77 -6.04
N VAL A 67 0.11 9.70 -5.40
CA VAL A 67 0.72 8.36 -5.46
C VAL A 67 0.51 7.72 -6.83
N SER A 68 -0.71 7.78 -7.35
CA SER A 68 -1.06 7.19 -8.65
C SER A 68 -0.21 7.76 -9.79
N GLN A 69 0.12 9.06 -9.75
CA GLN A 69 1.00 9.70 -10.72
C GLN A 69 2.40 9.11 -10.76
N GLN A 70 2.96 8.69 -9.61
CA GLN A 70 4.27 8.06 -9.57
C GLN A 70 4.32 6.69 -10.25
N LEU A 71 3.17 6.03 -10.34
CA LEU A 71 3.02 4.69 -10.92
C LEU A 71 2.52 4.72 -12.37
N ARG A 72 2.35 5.90 -12.97
CA ARG A 72 1.68 6.06 -14.27
C ARG A 72 2.30 5.23 -15.38
N ASP A 73 3.63 5.20 -15.48
CA ASP A 73 4.34 4.47 -16.53
C ASP A 73 4.39 2.95 -16.25
N LEU A 74 4.25 2.52 -14.99
CA LEU A 74 4.10 1.11 -14.63
C LEU A 74 2.68 0.60 -14.94
N ARG A 75 1.66 1.43 -14.70
CA ARG A 75 0.25 1.12 -15.02
C ARG A 75 -0.02 0.90 -16.52
N GLY A 76 0.87 1.37 -17.39
CA GLY A 76 0.82 1.06 -18.82
C GLY A 76 1.35 -0.33 -19.20
N GLN A 77 2.01 -1.03 -18.26
CA GLN A 77 2.65 -2.33 -18.47
C GLN A 77 1.96 -3.43 -17.66
N VAL A 78 1.48 -3.11 -16.46
CA VAL A 78 0.80 -4.03 -15.56
C VAL A 78 -0.41 -3.36 -14.94
N SER A 79 -1.45 -4.14 -14.69
CA SER A 79 -2.61 -3.67 -13.94
C SER A 79 -2.29 -3.54 -12.46
N ILE A 80 -2.65 -2.41 -11.87
CA ILE A 80 -2.40 -2.10 -10.45
C ILE A 80 -3.70 -1.54 -9.85
N ASP A 81 -4.27 -2.27 -8.89
CA ASP A 81 -5.25 -1.71 -7.98
C ASP A 81 -4.52 -1.05 -6.80
N LEU A 82 -4.88 0.20 -6.51
CA LEU A 82 -4.15 1.03 -5.54
C LEU A 82 -5.10 1.54 -4.48
N MET A 83 -4.74 1.28 -3.23
CA MET A 83 -5.28 1.92 -2.06
C MET A 83 -4.22 2.86 -1.48
N VAL A 84 -4.61 4.08 -1.15
CA VAL A 84 -3.70 5.08 -0.57
C VAL A 84 -4.25 5.58 0.75
N HIS A 85 -3.43 5.54 1.78
CA HIS A 85 -3.72 6.06 3.12
C HIS A 85 -2.66 7.08 3.55
N THR A 86 -3.09 8.10 4.27
CA THR A 86 -2.21 8.80 5.22
C THR A 86 -2.09 7.99 6.51
N ARG A 87 -1.17 8.33 7.41
CA ARG A 87 -1.05 7.67 8.71
C ARG A 87 -2.38 7.56 9.48
N PRO A 88 -3.13 8.66 9.72
CA PRO A 88 -4.37 8.56 10.48
C PRO A 88 -5.48 7.81 9.73
N MET A 89 -5.48 7.79 8.39
CA MET A 89 -6.39 6.94 7.61
C MET A 89 -6.09 5.46 7.84
N HIS A 90 -4.82 5.07 7.78
CA HIS A 90 -4.41 3.69 7.99
C HIS A 90 -4.66 3.21 9.42
N GLN A 91 -4.40 4.07 10.41
CA GLN A 91 -4.70 3.77 11.81
C GLN A 91 -6.19 3.44 12.00
N LYS A 92 -7.09 4.31 11.49
CA LYS A 92 -8.53 4.04 11.54
C LYS A 92 -8.91 2.78 10.77
N PHE A 93 -8.29 2.53 9.62
CA PHE A 93 -8.53 1.33 8.82
C PHE A 93 -8.24 0.05 9.62
N ILE A 94 -7.17 0.03 10.42
CA ILE A 94 -6.85 -1.10 11.32
C ILE A 94 -7.86 -1.18 12.47
N GLU A 95 -8.16 -0.05 13.12
CA GLU A 95 -9.09 0.01 14.25
C GLU A 95 -10.51 -0.45 13.92
N LEU A 96 -10.97 -0.21 12.69
CA LEU A 96 -12.26 -0.71 12.21
C LEU A 96 -12.36 -2.25 12.28
N ASN A 97 -11.22 -2.94 12.27
CA ASN A 97 -11.12 -4.40 12.47
C ASN A 97 -12.07 -5.21 11.57
N SER A 98 -12.32 -4.67 10.37
CA SER A 98 -13.19 -5.30 9.38
C SER A 98 -12.53 -6.55 8.80
N MET A 99 -13.31 -7.42 8.16
CA MET A 99 -12.74 -8.61 7.49
C MET A 99 -11.66 -8.22 6.48
N PHE A 100 -11.87 -7.16 5.72
CA PHE A 100 -10.90 -6.66 4.74
C PHE A 100 -9.64 -6.09 5.40
N SER A 101 -9.79 -5.36 6.50
CA SER A 101 -8.64 -4.84 7.26
C SER A 101 -7.80 -5.97 7.86
N LYS A 102 -8.44 -6.99 8.42
CA LYS A 102 -7.78 -8.20 8.91
C LYS A 102 -7.05 -8.93 7.80
N GLU A 103 -7.68 -9.11 6.64
CA GLU A 103 -7.07 -9.76 5.48
C GLU A 103 -5.75 -9.09 5.09
N ILE A 104 -5.76 -7.76 4.88
CA ILE A 104 -4.55 -7.02 4.52
C ILE A 104 -3.50 -7.06 5.65
N THR A 105 -3.93 -6.95 6.91
CA THR A 105 -3.00 -6.88 8.04
C THR A 105 -2.37 -8.24 8.37
N GLN A 106 -3.08 -9.34 8.16
CA GLN A 106 -2.64 -10.69 8.52
C GLN A 106 -1.98 -11.42 7.35
N ASN A 107 -2.51 -11.26 6.14
CA ASN A 107 -2.07 -12.01 4.95
C ASN A 107 -1.31 -11.13 3.94
N GLY A 108 -1.31 -9.80 4.11
CA GLY A 108 -0.56 -8.90 3.26
C GLY A 108 0.96 -9.06 3.41
N ILE A 109 1.68 -8.94 2.30
CA ILE A 109 3.14 -8.97 2.26
C ILE A 109 3.66 -7.54 2.33
N VAL A 110 4.42 -7.23 3.38
CA VAL A 110 5.09 -5.92 3.51
C VAL A 110 6.25 -5.86 2.53
N LEU A 111 6.12 -5.03 1.49
CA LEU A 111 7.15 -4.81 0.46
C LEU A 111 8.17 -3.76 0.91
N TYR A 112 7.72 -2.78 1.69
CA TYR A 112 8.55 -1.73 2.24
C TYR A 112 7.97 -1.25 3.56
N GLU A 113 8.85 -0.97 4.52
CA GLU A 113 8.52 -0.28 5.77
C GLU A 113 9.67 0.67 6.11
N ALA A 114 9.35 1.95 6.28
CA ALA A 114 10.34 2.93 6.68
C ALA A 114 10.86 2.57 8.09
N LYS A 115 12.18 2.52 8.24
CA LYS A 115 12.78 2.37 9.57
C LYS A 115 12.37 3.59 10.39
N ARG A 116 11.58 3.35 11.46
CA ARG A 116 11.17 4.38 12.41
C ARG A 116 12.36 5.26 12.79
N ARG A 117 12.27 6.57 12.50
CA ARG A 117 13.19 7.56 13.07
C ARG A 117 12.76 8.00 14.48
N ASP A 118 11.52 7.67 14.89
CA ASP A 118 10.93 8.23 16.09
C ASP A 118 10.42 7.14 17.05
N GLY A 119 10.63 7.37 18.35
CA GLY A 119 10.44 6.46 19.49
C GLY A 119 9.01 5.97 19.79
N PHE A 120 8.08 5.96 18.84
CA PHE A 120 6.72 5.46 19.05
C PHE A 120 6.53 3.99 18.61
N SER A 121 6.34 3.09 19.58
CA SER A 121 6.09 1.66 19.35
C SER A 121 4.61 1.40 18.98
N LEU A 122 4.37 0.83 17.80
CA LEU A 122 3.06 0.27 17.40
C LEU A 122 2.81 -1.14 17.99
N ALA A 123 3.71 -1.67 18.82
CA ALA A 123 3.54 -2.97 19.48
C ALA A 123 2.41 -3.01 20.54
N ALA A 124 1.60 -1.95 20.65
CA ALA A 124 0.47 -1.88 21.58
C ALA A 124 -0.90 -2.16 20.91
N LEU A 125 -0.93 -2.48 19.61
CA LEU A 125 -2.18 -2.78 18.91
C LEU A 125 -2.12 -4.16 18.24
N SER A 126 -2.04 -5.19 19.07
CA SER A 126 -2.60 -6.50 18.78
C SER A 126 -3.15 -7.03 20.12
N PRO A 127 -4.44 -7.42 20.19
CA PRO A 127 -4.97 -8.11 21.36
C PRO A 127 -4.34 -9.50 21.54
#